data_AF-A0A395UVU7-F1
#
_entry.id   AF-A0A395UVU7-F1
#
_cell.length_a   1.000
_cell.length_b   1.000
_cell.length_c   1.000
_cell.angle_alpha   90.00
_cell.angle_beta   90.00
_cell.angle_gamma   90.00
#
_symmetry.space_group_name_H-M   'P 1'
#
loop_
_entity.id
_entity.type
_entity.pdbx_description
1 polymer ?
#
loop_
_entity_poly.entity_id
_entity_poly.type
_entity_poly.pdbx_seq_one_letter_code
_entity_poly.pdbx_strand_id
1 'polypeptide(L)'
;MVKASKTSYGKSSEKLNWDAIVSKKGETRVEHIKRHTVQNNSRETHSVFNGNPIDMVNDAWEQRHLVEPISDGMGGTIYNIPYKNAGYESGYINTGAQMDYITIVTLDESTDLITAFPSFGDYHK
;
A
#
# COMPACT_ATOMS: atom_id res chain seq x y z
N MET A 1 -20.44 -40.54 11.76
CA MET A 1 -20.44 -39.24 12.45
C MET A 1 -19.12 -38.56 12.17
N VAL A 2 -19.10 -37.56 11.30
CA VAL A 2 -17.90 -36.75 11.02
C VAL A 2 -18.09 -35.43 11.76
N LYS A 3 -17.23 -35.14 12.75
CA LYS A 3 -17.21 -33.84 13.42
C LYS A 3 -16.68 -32.82 12.41
N ALA A 4 -17.58 -32.04 11.81
CA ALA A 4 -17.20 -30.83 11.12
C ALA A 4 -16.67 -29.84 12.17
N SER A 5 -15.36 -29.66 12.20
CA SER A 5 -14.72 -28.53 12.88
C SER A 5 -15.22 -27.26 12.22
N LYS A 6 -16.15 -26.56 12.90
CA LYS A 6 -16.46 -25.16 12.63
C LYS A 6 -15.18 -24.36 12.79
N THR A 7 -14.45 -24.14 11.71
CA THR A 7 -13.56 -22.99 11.61
C THR A 7 -14.48 -21.77 11.61
N SER A 8 -14.66 -21.18 12.79
CA SER A 8 -15.15 -19.82 12.88
C SER A 8 -14.09 -18.93 12.22
N TYR A 9 -14.26 -18.64 10.94
CA TYR A 9 -13.66 -17.47 10.33
C TYR A 9 -14.32 -16.27 11.01
N GLY A 10 -13.80 -15.95 12.21
CA GLY A 10 -14.12 -14.71 12.88
C GLY A 10 -13.74 -13.61 11.91
N LYS A 11 -14.72 -12.82 11.48
CA LYS A 11 -14.52 -11.45 10.99
C LYS A 11 -13.80 -10.67 12.10
N SER A 12 -12.50 -10.87 12.24
CA SER A 12 -11.62 -9.87 12.80
C SER A 12 -11.57 -8.74 11.78
N SER A 13 -11.68 -7.49 12.22
CA SER A 13 -11.60 -6.36 11.31
C SER A 13 -10.29 -6.45 10.52
N GLU A 14 -10.36 -6.67 9.21
CA GLU A 14 -9.23 -6.86 8.27
C GLU A 14 -8.45 -5.56 8.04
N LYS A 15 -8.29 -4.74 9.07
CA LYS A 15 -7.56 -3.48 9.01
C LYS A 15 -6.10 -3.75 8.70
N LEU A 16 -5.53 -2.84 7.93
CA LEU A 16 -4.11 -2.83 7.60
C LEU A 16 -3.30 -2.76 8.90
N ASN A 17 -2.33 -3.66 9.05
CA ASN A 17 -1.43 -3.67 10.19
C ASN A 17 -0.19 -2.83 9.87
N TRP A 18 -0.16 -1.62 10.44
CA TRP A 18 0.92 -0.64 10.25
C TRP A 18 2.17 -0.94 11.08
N ASP A 19 2.03 -1.74 12.13
CA ASP A 19 3.08 -1.98 13.14
C ASP A 19 3.87 -3.27 12.88
N ALA A 20 3.38 -4.15 12.01
CA ALA A 20 3.94 -5.49 11.82
C ALA A 20 5.39 -5.51 11.30
N ILE A 21 5.78 -4.52 10.49
CA ILE A 21 7.07 -4.56 9.82
C ILE A 21 7.86 -3.27 10.07
N VAL A 22 8.87 -3.40 10.91
CA VAL A 22 9.89 -2.38 11.13
C VAL A 22 11.09 -2.75 10.25
N SER A 23 11.65 -1.78 9.54
CA SER A 23 12.87 -2.02 8.75
C SER A 23 14.02 -2.47 9.65
N LYS A 24 15.05 -3.10 9.08
CA LYS A 24 16.29 -3.44 9.82
C LYS A 24 16.96 -2.23 10.51
N LYS A 25 16.63 -1.00 10.08
CA LYS A 25 17.15 0.26 10.62
C LYS A 25 16.23 0.91 11.66
N GLY A 26 15.13 0.26 12.03
CA GLY A 26 14.17 0.77 13.03
C GLY A 26 13.06 1.66 12.48
N GLU A 27 13.09 2.02 11.19
CA GLU A 27 12.01 2.80 10.56
C GLU A 27 10.70 2.01 10.52
N THR A 28 9.63 2.62 11.04
CA THR A 28 8.25 2.11 11.01
C THR A 28 7.58 2.35 9.65
N ARG A 29 6.47 1.65 9.35
CA ARG A 29 5.72 1.89 8.11
C ARG A 29 5.06 3.26 8.04
N VAL A 30 4.61 3.76 9.18
CA VAL A 30 4.06 5.12 9.30
C VAL A 30 5.12 6.15 8.92
N GLU A 31 6.35 6.01 9.42
CA GLU A 31 7.46 6.91 9.06
C GLU A 31 7.82 6.82 7.58
N HIS A 32 7.89 5.59 7.05
CA HIS A 32 8.19 5.37 5.63
C HIS A 32 7.15 6.04 4.73
N ILE A 33 5.87 5.81 4.98
CA ILE A 33 4.78 6.36 4.18
C ILE A 33 4.68 7.87 4.30
N LYS A 34 5.01 8.45 5.47
CA LYS A 34 5.14 9.91 5.62
C LYS A 34 6.23 10.51 4.72
N ARG A 35 7.23 9.76 4.25
CA ARG A 35 8.19 10.25 3.25
C ARG A 35 7.56 10.48 1.87
N HIS A 36 6.36 9.94 1.63
CA HIS A 36 5.56 10.20 0.44
C HIS A 36 4.64 11.42 0.60
N THR A 37 4.85 12.31 1.59
CA THR A 37 4.16 13.62 1.65
C THR A 37 5.02 14.78 1.15
N VAL A 38 6.28 14.51 0.80
CA VAL A 38 7.23 15.52 0.33
C VAL A 38 7.98 14.97 -0.88
N GLN A 39 8.37 15.89 -1.76
CA GLN A 39 9.20 15.57 -2.92
C GLN A 39 10.56 15.05 -2.46
N ASN A 40 11.13 14.11 -3.20
CA ASN A 40 12.46 13.59 -2.94
C ASN A 40 13.30 13.57 -4.23
N ASN A 41 13.99 14.68 -4.48
CA ASN A 41 14.74 14.91 -5.72
C ASN A 41 16.05 14.10 -5.81
N SER A 42 16.38 13.31 -4.77
CA SER A 42 17.50 12.37 -4.83
C SER A 42 17.17 11.07 -5.57
N ARG A 43 15.89 10.85 -5.92
CA ARG A 43 15.41 9.69 -6.68
C ARG A 43 15.01 10.11 -8.09
N GLU A 44 15.16 9.19 -9.03
CA GLU A 44 14.68 9.35 -10.40
C GLU A 44 13.20 9.67 -10.46
N THR A 45 12.39 8.77 -9.89
CA THR A 45 10.98 9.00 -9.65
C THR A 45 10.67 8.85 -8.15
N HIS A 46 9.70 9.62 -7.67
CA HIS A 46 9.14 9.50 -6.33
C HIS A 46 7.70 9.97 -6.35
N SER A 47 6.75 9.21 -5.81
CA SER A 47 5.35 9.65 -5.76
C SER A 47 5.03 10.37 -4.46
N VAL A 48 4.22 11.43 -4.56
CA VAL A 48 3.80 12.27 -3.43
C VAL A 48 2.28 12.25 -3.31
N PHE A 49 1.76 11.95 -2.12
CA PHE A 49 0.34 11.98 -1.80
C PHE A 49 -0.21 13.40 -1.80
N ASN A 50 -1.44 13.57 -2.28
CA ASN A 50 -2.16 14.86 -2.26
C ASN A 50 -2.88 15.16 -0.94
N GLY A 51 -2.82 14.26 0.04
CA GLY A 51 -3.51 14.39 1.32
C GLY A 51 -2.80 13.66 2.46
N ASN A 52 -3.52 13.40 3.55
CA ASN A 52 -2.98 12.59 4.64
C ASN A 52 -2.77 11.16 4.15
N PRO A 53 -1.53 10.67 4.07
CA PRO A 53 -1.25 9.38 3.46
C PRO A 53 -1.79 8.21 4.29
N ILE A 54 -1.93 8.36 5.61
CA ILE A 54 -2.46 7.30 6.47
C ILE A 54 -3.95 7.11 6.21
N ASP A 55 -4.70 8.21 6.17
CA ASP A 55 -6.14 8.17 5.92
C ASP A 55 -6.43 7.61 4.52
N MET A 56 -5.73 8.15 3.50
CA MET A 56 -5.89 7.71 2.12
C MET A 56 -5.56 6.23 1.90
N VAL A 57 -4.50 5.72 2.53
CA VAL A 57 -4.12 4.30 2.42
C VAL A 57 -5.14 3.39 3.12
N ASN A 58 -5.64 3.78 4.30
CA ASN A 58 -6.69 3.02 4.97
C ASN A 58 -8.00 3.03 4.16
N ASP A 59 -8.39 4.18 3.60
CA ASP A 59 -9.57 4.30 2.74
C ASP A 59 -9.45 3.42 1.50
N ALA A 60 -8.30 3.44 0.83
CA ALA A 60 -8.03 2.56 -0.31
C ALA A 60 -8.07 1.08 0.10
N TRP A 61 -7.50 0.72 1.25
CA TRP A 61 -7.48 -0.66 1.74
C TRP A 61 -8.88 -1.26 1.93
N GLU A 62 -9.87 -0.47 2.33
CA GLU A 62 -11.27 -0.93 2.40
C GLU A 62 -11.82 -1.35 1.02
N GLN A 63 -11.30 -0.77 -0.07
CA GLN A 63 -11.70 -1.06 -1.45
C GLN A 63 -10.86 -2.16 -2.12
N ARG A 64 -9.87 -2.75 -1.43
CA ARG A 64 -8.92 -3.71 -2.03
C ARG A 64 -9.58 -4.94 -2.66
N HIS A 65 -10.77 -5.32 -2.20
CA HIS A 65 -11.53 -6.46 -2.72
C HIS A 65 -12.09 -6.22 -4.13
N LEU A 66 -12.02 -4.99 -4.64
CA LEU A 66 -12.44 -4.61 -5.98
C LEU A 66 -11.35 -4.82 -7.05
N VAL A 67 -10.14 -5.21 -6.64
CA VAL A 67 -9.01 -5.40 -7.55
C VAL A 67 -8.44 -6.80 -7.43
N GLU A 68 -7.79 -7.25 -8.50
CA GLU A 68 -7.08 -8.53 -8.49
C GLU A 68 -5.71 -8.34 -7.80
N PRO A 69 -5.41 -9.09 -6.73
CA PRO A 69 -4.09 -9.04 -6.10
C PRO A 69 -3.02 -9.67 -7.00
N ILE A 70 -1.83 -9.06 -7.01
CA ILE A 70 -0.68 -9.52 -7.80
C ILE A 70 0.43 -9.97 -6.86
N SER A 71 1.00 -11.16 -7.06
CA SER A 71 2.17 -11.59 -6.28
C SER A 71 3.42 -10.78 -6.70
N ASP A 72 4.24 -10.38 -5.73
CA ASP A 72 5.53 -9.73 -6.00
C ASP A 72 6.69 -10.73 -6.23
N GLY A 73 6.39 -12.04 -6.23
CA GLY A 73 7.37 -13.12 -6.41
C GLY A 73 8.35 -13.33 -5.24
N MET A 74 8.24 -12.54 -4.17
CA MET A 74 9.16 -12.54 -3.01
C MET A 74 8.42 -12.68 -1.67
N GLY A 75 7.15 -13.10 -1.70
CA GLY A 75 6.32 -13.28 -0.50
C GLY A 75 5.53 -12.03 -0.10
N GLY A 76 5.31 -11.10 -1.02
CA GLY A 76 4.37 -9.99 -0.88
C GLY A 76 3.21 -10.06 -1.88
N THR A 77 2.11 -9.40 -1.51
CA THR A 77 0.93 -9.21 -2.35
C THR A 77 0.78 -7.72 -2.66
N ILE A 78 0.57 -7.39 -3.94
CA ILE A 78 0.41 -6.04 -4.47
C ILE A 78 -1.07 -5.81 -4.79
N TYR A 79 -1.59 -4.66 -4.37
CA TYR A 79 -2.94 -4.18 -4.69
C TYR A 79 -2.82 -2.81 -5.36
N ASN A 80 -3.21 -2.70 -6.63
CA ASN A 80 -3.29 -1.44 -7.35
C ASN A 80 -4.72 -0.91 -7.28
N ILE A 81 -5.02 -0.08 -6.28
CA ILE A 81 -6.41 0.29 -5.96
C ILE A 81 -6.74 1.65 -6.58
N PRO A 82 -7.78 1.76 -7.43
CA PRO A 82 -8.22 3.05 -7.97
C PRO A 82 -8.53 4.04 -6.85
N TYR A 83 -7.92 5.22 -6.91
CA TYR A 83 -8.12 6.32 -5.98
C TYR A 83 -7.84 7.65 -6.69
N LYS A 84 -8.90 8.32 -7.14
CA LYS A 84 -8.78 9.55 -7.92
C LYS A 84 -7.99 10.62 -7.16
N ASN A 85 -7.06 11.27 -7.85
CA ASN A 85 -6.20 12.32 -7.31
C ASN A 85 -5.38 11.87 -6.08
N ALA A 86 -4.95 10.59 -6.05
CA ALA A 86 -4.15 10.04 -4.96
C ALA A 86 -2.84 10.81 -4.74
N GLY A 87 -2.22 11.27 -5.83
CA GLY A 87 -0.94 11.96 -5.75
C GLY A 87 -0.43 12.40 -7.10
N TYR A 88 0.87 12.65 -7.16
CA TYR A 88 1.56 13.02 -8.39
C TYR A 88 2.99 12.47 -8.43
N GLU A 89 3.53 12.35 -9.64
CA GLU A 89 4.93 12.01 -9.87
C GLU A 89 5.85 13.19 -9.56
N SER A 90 6.85 12.92 -8.72
CA SER A 90 7.96 13.79 -8.37
C SER A 90 9.30 13.04 -8.54
N GLY A 91 10.35 13.44 -7.82
CA GLY A 91 11.73 12.99 -8.05
C GLY A 91 12.53 14.03 -8.84
N TYR A 92 13.68 13.69 -9.40
CA TYR A 92 14.41 14.64 -10.26
C TYR A 92 13.69 14.84 -11.60
N ILE A 93 12.95 13.84 -12.11
CA ILE A 93 12.18 13.99 -13.35
C ILE A 93 11.02 14.97 -13.14
N ASN A 94 10.32 14.83 -12.01
CA ASN A 94 9.27 15.74 -11.54
C ASN A 94 8.25 16.17 -12.61
N THR A 95 7.69 15.21 -13.36
CA THR A 95 6.71 15.56 -14.41
C THR A 95 5.43 16.19 -13.86
N GLY A 96 5.12 15.96 -12.57
CA GLY A 96 3.86 16.38 -11.96
C GLY A 96 2.66 15.59 -12.47
N ALA A 97 2.88 14.48 -13.18
CA ALA A 97 1.80 13.65 -13.70
C ALA A 97 0.92 13.15 -12.56
N GLN A 98 -0.40 13.33 -12.71
CA GLN A 98 -1.38 12.90 -11.72
C GLN A 98 -1.42 11.37 -11.65
N MET A 99 -1.45 10.86 -10.42
CA MET A 99 -1.59 9.45 -10.09
C MET A 99 -2.96 9.20 -9.49
N ASP A 100 -3.73 8.32 -10.12
CA ASP A 100 -5.13 8.01 -9.78
C ASP A 100 -5.29 6.63 -9.13
N TYR A 101 -4.19 6.08 -8.60
CA TYR A 101 -4.17 4.83 -7.85
C TYR A 101 -3.35 4.97 -6.57
N ILE A 102 -3.71 4.19 -5.56
CA ILE A 102 -2.83 3.88 -4.43
C ILE A 102 -2.42 2.42 -4.56
N THR A 103 -1.12 2.19 -4.69
CA THR A 103 -0.53 0.86 -4.61
C THR A 103 -0.26 0.55 -3.15
N ILE A 104 -0.76 -0.60 -2.68
CA ILE A 104 -0.50 -1.14 -1.34
C ILE A 104 0.19 -2.49 -1.50
N VAL A 105 1.26 -2.72 -0.75
CA VAL A 105 1.97 -4.00 -0.72
C VAL A 105 1.93 -4.56 0.69
N THR A 106 1.42 -5.79 0.85
CA THR A 106 1.39 -6.51 2.13
C THR A 106 2.29 -7.75 2.09
N LEU A 107 2.55 -8.36 3.24
CA LEU A 107 2.99 -9.76 3.27
C LEU A 107 1.90 -10.66 2.69
N ASP A 108 2.32 -11.76 2.07
CA ASP A 108 1.41 -12.69 1.40
C ASP A 108 0.37 -13.25 2.38
N GLU A 109 -0.88 -13.29 1.93
CA GLU A 109 -2.05 -13.73 2.71
C GLU A 109 -2.20 -13.02 4.09
N SER A 110 -1.71 -11.79 4.22
CA SER A 110 -1.72 -11.00 5.47
C SER A 110 -2.19 -9.55 5.27
N THR A 111 -2.52 -8.86 6.37
CA THR A 111 -2.77 -7.41 6.39
C THR A 111 -1.53 -6.59 6.79
N ASP A 112 -0.39 -7.25 6.98
CA ASP A 112 0.87 -6.63 7.39
C ASP A 112 1.47 -5.79 6.27
N LEU A 113 1.54 -4.48 6.50
CA LEU A 113 1.96 -3.50 5.49
C LEU A 113 3.47 -3.55 5.24
N ILE A 114 3.85 -3.72 3.98
CA ILE A 114 5.23 -3.52 3.51
C ILE A 114 5.43 -2.06 3.09
N THR A 115 4.56 -1.53 2.23
CA THR A 115 4.61 -0.12 1.78
C THR A 115 3.29 0.28 1.11
N ALA A 116 3.05 1.58 0.96
CA ALA A 116 1.97 2.11 0.14
C ALA A 116 2.36 3.48 -0.43
N PHE A 117 1.93 3.77 -1.66
CA PHE A 117 2.28 4.99 -2.37
C PHE A 117 1.31 5.28 -3.55
N PRO A 118 1.15 6.54 -3.99
CA PRO A 118 0.40 6.84 -5.22
C PRO A 118 1.10 6.25 -6.45
N SER A 119 0.33 5.78 -7.43
CA SER A 119 0.84 5.17 -8.65
C SER A 119 -0.08 5.39 -9.86
N PHE A 120 0.36 4.90 -11.03
CA PHE A 120 -0.45 4.88 -12.25
C PHE A 120 -1.33 3.62 -12.38
N GLY A 121 -1.31 2.73 -11.39
CA GLY A 121 -2.13 1.51 -11.36
C GLY A 121 -1.52 0.29 -12.06
N ASP A 122 -0.31 0.42 -12.58
CA ASP A 122 0.42 -0.61 -13.33
C ASP A 122 1.62 -1.19 -12.56
N TYR A 123 1.74 -0.90 -11.25
CA TYR A 123 2.86 -1.36 -10.46
C TYR A 123 2.90 -2.88 -10.36
N HIS A 124 4.04 -3.43 -10.76
CA HIS A 124 4.43 -4.82 -10.63
C HIS A 124 5.93 -4.83 -10.27
N LYS A 125 6.39 -5.92 -9.64
CA LYS A 125 7.75 -6.03 -9.10
C LYS A 125 8.53 -7.12 -9.78
#